data_AF-A0A7L2C8A4-F1
#
_entry.id   AF-A0A7L2C8A4-F1
#
_cell.length_a   1.000
_cell.length_b   1.000
_cell.length_c   1.000
_cell.angle_alpha   90.00
_cell.angle_beta   90.00
_cell.angle_gamma   90.00
#
_symmetry.space_group_name_H-M   'P 1'
#
loop_
_entity.id
_entity.type
_entity.pdbx_description
1 polymer ?
#
loop_
_entity_poly.entity_id
_entity_poly.type
_entity_poly.pdbx_seq_one_letter_code
_entity_poly.pdbx_strand_id
1 'polypeptide(L)'
;MGNFKGHALPGSFFLLFGLWWSVKYPLKYACRKNKNACYLGSRAGFQRLEFVEGIIKAVFALIGMVAEQFVPDGPHLKLYNYEKKHWDHLMNWQHATMYLFYGISGLVDIVAHGTNVLPAAMDRMMLSLAVFIEGFLFCYHLHGRAMLDVHVHQLLLFAIFGAAACIFLEVFFRGSIVLEMLRTSLCILQGSWFWQVG
;
A
#
# COMPACT_ATOMS: atom_id res chain seq x y z
N MET A 1 11.59 16.19 3.04
CA MET A 1 12.97 15.64 3.02
C MET A 1 12.87 14.15 3.33
N GLY A 2 13.26 13.26 2.41
CA GLY A 2 13.30 11.83 2.72
C GLY A 2 14.51 11.54 3.57
N ASN A 3 14.34 11.59 4.89
CA ASN A 3 15.30 11.06 5.85
C ASN A 3 15.05 9.56 6.02
N PHE A 4 16.01 8.83 6.58
CA PHE A 4 15.89 7.40 6.84
C PHE A 4 14.57 7.01 7.51
N LYS A 5 14.07 7.82 8.45
CA LYS A 5 12.77 7.58 9.11
C LYS A 5 11.60 7.63 8.12
N GLY A 6 11.62 8.58 7.19
CA GLY A 6 10.61 8.75 6.15
C GLY A 6 10.58 7.61 5.12
N HIS A 7 11.66 6.85 4.95
CA HIS A 7 11.68 5.67 4.08
C HIS A 7 11.54 4.35 4.85
N ALA A 8 12.16 4.23 6.04
CA ALA A 8 12.10 3.02 6.86
C ALA A 8 10.68 2.73 7.36
N LEU A 9 9.88 3.78 7.66
CA LEU A 9 8.49 3.60 8.08
C LEU A 9 7.62 2.97 6.97
N PRO A 10 7.46 3.57 5.77
CA PRO A 10 6.72 2.93 4.68
C PRO A 10 7.35 1.59 4.27
N GLY A 11 8.68 1.50 4.25
CA GLY A 11 9.39 0.25 3.97
C GLY A 11 9.01 -0.89 4.92
N SER A 12 8.88 -0.58 6.22
CA SER A 12 8.41 -1.54 7.23
C SER A 12 6.98 -1.99 6.98
N PHE A 13 6.07 -1.09 6.59
CA PHE A 13 4.70 -1.46 6.24
C PHE A 13 4.65 -2.43 5.08
N PHE A 14 5.35 -2.11 3.97
CA PHE A 14 5.39 -3.00 2.80
C PHE A 14 6.02 -4.35 3.13
N LEU A 15 7.08 -4.38 3.94
CA LEU A 15 7.67 -5.64 4.41
C LEU A 15 6.70 -6.46 5.26
N LEU A 16 6.03 -5.84 6.24
CA LEU A 16 5.09 -6.55 7.11
C LEU A 16 3.90 -7.10 6.33
N PHE A 17 3.30 -6.31 5.43
CA PHE A 17 2.23 -6.79 4.55
C PHE A 17 2.73 -7.86 3.58
N GLY A 18 3.91 -7.68 2.99
CA GLY A 18 4.52 -8.67 2.10
C GLY A 18 4.80 -10.00 2.80
N LEU A 19 5.38 -9.98 4.01
CA LEU A 19 5.62 -11.18 4.81
C LEU A 19 4.31 -11.83 5.29
N TRP A 20 3.33 -11.03 5.68
CA TRP A 20 2.00 -11.54 6.00
C TRP A 20 1.37 -12.25 4.79
N TRP A 21 1.46 -11.64 3.62
CA TRP A 21 0.95 -12.20 2.37
C TRP A 21 1.72 -13.47 1.95
N SER A 22 3.03 -13.55 2.18
CA SER A 22 3.84 -14.74 1.84
C SER A 22 3.44 -15.97 2.64
N VAL A 23 2.81 -15.79 3.80
CA VAL A 23 2.19 -16.88 4.58
C VAL A 23 0.72 -17.07 4.18
N LYS A 24 -0.05 -15.99 4.10
CA LYS A 24 -1.51 -16.02 3.87
C LYS A 24 -1.87 -16.74 2.57
N TYR A 25 -1.24 -16.40 1.45
CA TYR A 25 -1.66 -16.89 0.14
C TYR A 25 -1.31 -18.37 -0.10
N PRO A 26 -0.09 -18.84 0.22
CA PRO A 26 0.20 -20.27 0.18
C PRO A 26 -0.71 -21.10 1.08
N LEU A 27 -0.99 -20.62 2.31
CA LEU A 27 -1.92 -21.29 3.22
C LEU A 27 -3.33 -21.36 2.62
N LYS A 28 -3.84 -20.24 2.08
CA LYS A 28 -5.13 -20.18 1.40
C LYS A 28 -5.19 -21.14 0.21
N TYR A 29 -4.13 -21.21 -0.59
CA TYR A 29 -4.04 -22.14 -1.72
C TYR A 29 -4.05 -23.60 -1.27
N ALA A 30 -3.26 -23.95 -0.25
CA ALA A 30 -3.22 -25.29 0.32
C ALA A 30 -4.58 -25.72 0.89
N CYS A 31 -5.23 -24.86 1.67
CA CYS A 31 -6.53 -25.14 2.28
C CYS A 31 -7.66 -25.24 1.23
N ARG A 32 -7.57 -24.51 0.11
CA ARG A 32 -8.49 -24.69 -1.04
C ARG A 32 -8.31 -26.05 -1.72
N LYS A 33 -7.07 -26.54 -1.82
CA LYS A 33 -6.75 -27.81 -2.50
C LYS A 33 -7.03 -29.04 -1.63
N ASN A 34 -6.85 -28.93 -0.31
CA ASN A 34 -7.07 -30.03 0.64
C ASN A 34 -7.97 -29.61 1.80
N LYS A 35 -9.28 -29.90 1.67
CA LYS A 35 -10.31 -29.52 2.67
C LYS A 35 -10.11 -30.20 4.03
N ASN A 36 -9.46 -31.37 4.08
CA ASN A 36 -9.26 -32.13 5.32
C ASN A 36 -8.05 -31.63 6.12
N ALA A 37 -7.14 -30.88 5.50
CA ALA A 37 -5.90 -30.42 6.14
C ALA A 37 -6.07 -29.17 7.02
N CYS A 38 -7.21 -28.48 6.96
CA CYS A 38 -7.25 -27.07 7.39
C CYS A 38 -8.59 -26.69 8.07
N TYR A 39 -8.71 -26.97 9.36
CA TYR A 39 -9.81 -26.46 10.21
C TYR A 39 -9.78 -24.92 10.36
N LEU A 40 -8.58 -24.31 10.29
CA LEU A 40 -8.39 -22.84 10.34
C LEU A 40 -8.81 -22.12 9.04
N GLY A 41 -8.82 -22.81 7.90
CA GLY A 41 -8.94 -22.23 6.57
C GLY A 41 -10.36 -22.15 6.03
N SER A 42 -11.35 -21.93 6.89
CA SER A 42 -12.73 -21.75 6.42
C SER A 42 -12.85 -20.48 5.58
N ARG A 43 -13.76 -20.47 4.60
CA ARG A 43 -14.04 -19.28 3.78
C ARG A 43 -14.33 -18.04 4.64
N ALA A 44 -15.06 -18.24 5.75
CA ALA A 44 -15.35 -17.20 6.72
C ALA A 44 -14.10 -16.70 7.47
N GLY A 45 -13.15 -17.60 7.78
CA GLY A 45 -11.86 -17.23 8.38
C GLY A 45 -11.05 -16.30 7.47
N PHE A 46 -10.88 -16.66 6.20
CA PHE A 46 -10.18 -15.80 5.23
C PHE A 46 -10.91 -14.47 4.99
N GLN A 47 -12.24 -14.46 4.99
CA GLN A 47 -13.01 -13.23 4.88
C GLN A 47 -12.79 -12.30 6.09
N ARG A 48 -12.73 -12.86 7.31
CA ARG A 48 -12.36 -12.10 8.52
C ARG A 48 -10.95 -11.53 8.44
N LEU A 49 -10.00 -12.28 7.88
CA LEU A 49 -8.63 -11.78 7.68
C LEU A 49 -8.58 -10.59 6.71
N GLU A 50 -9.28 -10.68 5.56
CA GLU A 50 -9.33 -9.54 4.62
C GLU A 50 -10.05 -8.33 5.25
N PHE A 51 -11.09 -8.55 6.07
CA PHE A 51 -11.75 -7.47 6.83
C PHE A 51 -10.81 -6.80 7.84
N VAL A 52 -10.04 -7.59 8.61
CA VAL A 52 -9.05 -7.07 9.56
C VAL A 52 -7.92 -6.33 8.84
N GLU A 53 -7.45 -6.84 7.70
CA GLU A 53 -6.48 -6.12 6.85
C GLU A 53 -7.02 -4.76 6.41
N GLY A 54 -8.31 -4.68 6.06
CA GLY A 54 -8.98 -3.42 5.74
C GLY A 54 -8.97 -2.41 6.89
N ILE A 55 -9.27 -2.87 8.12
CA ILE A 55 -9.18 -2.04 9.34
C ILE A 55 -7.75 -1.53 9.55
N ILE A 56 -6.77 -2.44 9.46
CA ILE A 56 -5.36 -2.10 9.65
C ILE A 56 -4.95 -1.01 8.64
N LYS A 57 -5.26 -1.18 7.34
CA LYS A 57 -4.98 -0.19 6.29
C LYS A 57 -5.63 1.16 6.61
N ALA A 58 -6.92 1.18 6.94
CA ALA A 58 -7.65 2.42 7.20
C ALA A 58 -7.12 3.17 8.42
N VAL A 59 -6.82 2.45 9.52
CA VAL A 59 -6.26 3.04 10.75
C VAL A 59 -4.86 3.62 10.50
N PHE A 60 -3.97 2.85 9.86
CA PHE A 60 -2.61 3.34 9.58
C PHE A 60 -2.60 4.50 8.59
N ALA A 61 -3.47 4.48 7.57
CA ALA A 61 -3.66 5.61 6.67
C ALA A 61 -4.11 6.86 7.43
N LEU A 62 -5.09 6.74 8.33
CA LEU A 62 -5.56 7.87 9.13
C LEU A 62 -4.45 8.42 10.03
N ILE A 63 -3.70 7.55 10.72
CA ILE A 63 -2.55 7.95 11.54
C ILE A 63 -1.51 8.68 10.68
N GLY A 64 -1.19 8.14 9.50
CA GLY A 64 -0.25 8.76 8.56
C GLY A 64 -0.71 10.15 8.10
N MET A 65 -1.99 10.30 7.73
CA MET A 65 -2.56 11.60 7.36
C MET A 65 -2.49 12.61 8.52
N VAL A 66 -2.87 12.21 9.74
CA VAL A 66 -2.81 13.08 10.92
C VAL A 66 -1.37 13.47 11.23
N ALA A 67 -0.43 12.51 11.19
CA ALA A 67 0.98 12.78 11.46
C ALA A 67 1.58 13.75 10.43
N GLU A 68 1.29 13.58 9.14
CA GLU A 68 1.76 14.49 8.09
C GLU A 68 1.18 15.90 8.22
N GLN A 69 -0.06 16.04 8.70
CA GLN A 69 -0.73 17.34 8.81
C GLN A 69 -0.39 18.10 10.11
N PHE A 70 -0.20 17.39 11.22
CA PHE A 70 -0.19 17.98 12.57
C PHE A 70 1.10 17.71 13.36
N VAL A 71 2.17 17.24 12.71
CA VAL A 71 3.54 17.36 13.27
C VAL A 71 3.84 18.84 13.53
N PRO A 72 4.68 19.21 14.53
CA PRO A 72 4.92 20.63 14.88
C PRO A 72 5.30 21.53 13.69
N ASP A 73 6.04 20.98 12.71
CA ASP A 73 6.44 21.67 11.48
C ASP A 73 5.53 21.33 10.27
N GLY A 74 4.31 20.87 10.51
CA GLY A 74 3.37 20.43 9.48
C GLY A 74 2.54 21.57 8.86
N PRO A 75 1.81 21.30 7.76
CA PRO A 75 0.95 22.29 7.10
C PRO A 75 -0.27 22.72 7.93
N HIS A 76 -0.70 21.95 8.93
CA HIS A 76 -1.90 22.26 9.73
C HIS A 76 -3.14 22.58 8.87
N LEU A 77 -3.39 21.76 7.84
CA LEU A 77 -4.46 21.92 6.84
C LEU A 77 -4.31 23.14 5.91
N LYS A 78 -3.19 23.86 5.97
CA LYS A 78 -2.87 24.93 5.03
C LYS A 78 -2.21 24.34 3.77
N LEU A 79 -2.87 24.49 2.63
CA LEU A 79 -2.37 24.00 1.34
C LEU A 79 -1.50 25.02 0.61
N TYR A 80 -1.86 26.30 0.70
CA TYR A 80 -1.22 27.36 -0.08
C TYR A 80 -0.90 28.56 0.80
N ASN A 81 0.30 29.09 0.64
CA ASN A 81 0.71 30.34 1.26
C ASN A 81 0.47 31.50 0.27
N TYR A 82 -0.66 32.18 0.42
CA TYR A 82 -1.04 33.30 -0.43
C TYR A 82 -0.10 34.50 -0.34
N GLU A 83 0.54 34.72 0.82
CA GLU A 83 1.51 35.82 0.99
C GLU A 83 2.78 35.57 0.19
N LYS A 84 3.32 34.34 0.27
CA LYS A 84 4.55 33.94 -0.42
C LYS A 84 4.32 33.39 -1.83
N LYS A 85 3.05 33.31 -2.28
CA LYS A 85 2.61 32.77 -3.57
C LYS A 85 3.22 31.40 -3.90
N HIS A 86 3.27 30.50 -2.93
CA HIS A 86 3.77 29.14 -3.10
C HIS A 86 2.94 28.10 -2.36
N TRP A 87 3.08 26.84 -2.78
CA TRP A 87 2.53 25.68 -2.10
C TRP A 87 3.19 25.49 -0.73
N ASP A 88 2.37 25.27 0.29
CA ASP A 88 2.84 25.08 1.66
C ASP A 88 3.08 23.59 1.92
N HIS A 89 4.29 23.20 2.29
CA HIS A 89 4.65 21.82 2.63
C HIS A 89 4.15 20.77 1.61
N LEU A 90 4.35 21.04 0.31
CA LEU A 90 3.80 20.23 -0.79
C LEU A 90 4.13 18.73 -0.67
N MET A 91 5.30 18.38 -0.13
CA MET A 91 5.70 16.99 0.08
C MET A 91 4.80 16.27 1.11
N ASN A 92 4.44 16.94 2.21
CA ASN A 92 3.51 16.39 3.20
C ASN A 92 2.12 16.18 2.60
N TRP A 93 1.70 17.05 1.68
CA TRP A 93 0.45 16.88 0.93
C TRP A 93 0.50 15.69 -0.06
N GLN A 94 1.66 15.43 -0.68
CA GLN A 94 1.85 14.22 -1.48
C GLN A 94 1.69 12.95 -0.61
N HIS A 95 2.33 12.90 0.56
CA HIS A 95 2.17 11.78 1.48
C HIS A 95 0.73 11.66 2.01
N ALA A 96 0.07 12.76 2.38
CA ALA A 96 -1.32 12.76 2.80
C ALA A 96 -2.25 12.22 1.70
N THR A 97 -1.98 12.55 0.44
CA THR A 97 -2.71 12.00 -0.71
C THR A 97 -2.47 10.49 -0.86
N MET A 98 -1.21 10.04 -0.76
CA MET A 98 -0.90 8.61 -0.78
C MET A 98 -1.65 7.85 0.33
N TYR A 99 -1.58 8.34 1.57
CA TYR A 99 -2.30 7.73 2.70
C TYR A 99 -3.82 7.72 2.48
N LEU A 100 -4.41 8.79 1.93
CA LEU A 100 -5.83 8.84 1.60
C LEU A 100 -6.27 7.67 0.70
N PHE A 101 -5.52 7.38 -0.37
CA PHE A 101 -5.86 6.27 -1.27
C PHE A 101 -5.71 4.89 -0.61
N TYR A 102 -4.69 4.69 0.24
CA TYR A 102 -4.60 3.47 1.04
C TYR A 102 -5.74 3.35 2.07
N GLY A 103 -6.17 4.49 2.64
CA GLY A 103 -7.32 4.56 3.54
C GLY A 103 -8.61 4.17 2.85
N ILE A 104 -8.86 4.71 1.65
CA ILE A 104 -10.00 4.32 0.81
C ILE A 104 -9.95 2.83 0.46
N SER A 105 -8.76 2.30 0.10
CA SER A 105 -8.61 0.85 -0.12
C SER A 105 -8.97 0.04 1.12
N GLY A 106 -8.54 0.46 2.32
CA GLY A 106 -8.91 -0.20 3.56
C GLY A 106 -10.41 -0.16 3.86
N LEU A 107 -11.06 0.97 3.62
CA LEU A 107 -12.52 1.10 3.76
C LEU A 107 -13.27 0.20 2.77
N VAL A 108 -12.79 0.10 1.53
CA VAL A 108 -13.40 -0.80 0.53
C VAL A 108 -13.21 -2.26 0.92
N ASP A 109 -12.07 -2.65 1.50
CA ASP A 109 -11.87 -4.00 2.04
C ASP A 109 -12.87 -4.31 3.18
N ILE A 110 -13.06 -3.38 4.12
CA ILE A 110 -14.03 -3.50 5.22
C ILE A 110 -15.45 -3.70 4.66
N VAL A 111 -15.88 -2.88 3.70
CA VAL A 111 -17.22 -2.95 3.15
C VAL A 111 -17.41 -4.22 2.31
N ALA A 112 -16.42 -4.57 1.46
CA ALA A 112 -16.48 -5.74 0.58
C ALA A 112 -16.45 -7.08 1.33
N HIS A 113 -15.79 -7.14 2.50
CA HIS A 113 -15.68 -8.36 3.31
C HIS A 113 -16.56 -8.38 4.55
N GLY A 114 -17.11 -7.23 4.97
CA GLY A 114 -18.05 -7.12 6.08
C GLY A 114 -19.52 -7.08 5.67
N THR A 115 -19.80 -6.73 4.40
CA THR A 115 -21.16 -6.59 3.86
C THR A 115 -21.26 -7.22 2.48
N ASN A 116 -22.46 -7.28 1.90
CA ASN A 116 -22.70 -7.73 0.52
C ASN A 116 -22.94 -6.56 -0.46
N VAL A 117 -22.64 -5.32 -0.06
CA VAL A 117 -22.95 -4.11 -0.85
C VAL A 117 -22.00 -3.95 -2.04
N LEU A 118 -20.72 -4.31 -1.86
CA LEU A 118 -19.71 -4.18 -2.90
C LEU A 118 -19.31 -5.54 -3.48
N PRO A 119 -19.10 -5.64 -4.81
CA PRO A 119 -18.47 -6.81 -5.40
C PRO A 119 -17.09 -7.03 -4.80
N ALA A 120 -16.74 -8.30 -4.55
CA ALA A 120 -15.42 -8.65 -4.03
C ALA A 120 -14.27 -8.11 -4.90
N ALA A 121 -14.47 -7.93 -6.21
CA ALA A 121 -13.47 -7.38 -7.13
C ALA A 121 -12.98 -5.95 -6.77
N MET A 122 -13.80 -5.18 -6.05
CA MET A 122 -13.49 -3.80 -5.67
C MET A 122 -12.30 -3.70 -4.71
N ASP A 123 -12.04 -4.73 -3.90
CA ASP A 123 -10.91 -4.77 -2.97
C ASP A 123 -9.56 -4.68 -3.71
N ARG A 124 -9.37 -5.51 -4.74
CA ARG A 124 -8.18 -5.52 -5.59
C ARG A 124 -8.11 -4.30 -6.48
N MET A 125 -9.24 -3.82 -6.99
CA MET A 125 -9.27 -2.61 -7.82
C MET A 125 -8.76 -1.39 -7.03
N MET A 126 -9.25 -1.18 -5.79
CA MET A 126 -8.83 -0.04 -4.98
C MET A 126 -7.42 -0.19 -4.41
N LEU A 127 -6.99 -1.40 -4.08
CA LEU A 127 -5.60 -1.62 -3.70
C LEU A 127 -4.65 -1.34 -4.87
N SER A 128 -4.99 -1.77 -6.08
CA SER A 128 -4.21 -1.47 -7.29
C SER A 128 -4.11 0.03 -7.54
N LEU A 129 -5.24 0.74 -7.44
CA LEU A 129 -5.26 2.20 -7.59
C LEU A 129 -4.40 2.90 -6.54
N ALA A 130 -4.45 2.46 -5.28
CA ALA A 130 -3.62 3.04 -4.22
C ALA A 130 -2.12 2.87 -4.49
N VAL A 131 -1.68 1.67 -4.87
CA VAL A 131 -0.28 1.40 -5.24
C VAL A 131 0.13 2.14 -6.51
N PHE A 132 -0.78 2.30 -7.49
CA PHE A 132 -0.52 3.10 -8.68
C PHE A 132 -0.31 4.58 -8.33
N ILE A 133 -1.15 5.15 -7.47
CA ILE A 133 -1.04 6.55 -7.03
C ILE A 133 0.25 6.75 -6.22
N GLU A 134 0.64 5.80 -5.37
CA GLU A 134 1.95 5.81 -4.72
C GLU A 134 3.07 5.96 -5.75
N GLY A 135 3.14 5.05 -6.74
CA GLY A 135 4.17 5.10 -7.77
C GLY A 135 4.14 6.39 -8.59
N PHE A 136 2.95 6.86 -8.93
CA PHE A 136 2.76 8.11 -9.68
C PHE A 136 3.27 9.33 -8.90
N LEU A 137 2.95 9.45 -7.60
CA LEU A 137 3.47 10.50 -6.75
C LEU A 137 4.99 10.38 -6.58
N PHE A 138 5.50 9.15 -6.47
CA PHE A 138 6.92 8.85 -6.31
C PHE A 138 7.76 9.30 -7.52
N CYS A 139 7.21 9.26 -8.74
CA CYS A 139 7.87 9.81 -9.95
C CYS A 139 8.27 11.29 -9.78
N TYR A 140 7.49 12.07 -9.01
CA TYR A 140 7.75 13.50 -8.81
C TYR A 140 8.50 13.80 -7.50
N HIS A 141 8.80 12.77 -6.70
CA HIS A 141 9.50 12.87 -5.40
C HIS A 141 11.00 13.20 -5.53
N LEU A 142 11.61 12.98 -6.70
CA LEU A 142 13.07 12.94 -6.89
C LEU A 142 13.72 14.27 -7.29
N HIS A 143 12.95 15.36 -7.36
CA HIS A 143 13.48 16.66 -7.80
C HIS A 143 14.63 17.14 -6.90
N GLY A 144 15.80 17.38 -7.51
CA GLY A 144 16.97 17.95 -6.84
C GLY A 144 17.89 16.96 -6.12
N ARG A 145 17.72 15.64 -6.33
CA ARG A 145 18.56 14.61 -5.71
C ARG A 145 19.77 14.21 -6.57
N ALA A 146 20.79 13.60 -5.95
CA ALA A 146 21.98 13.11 -6.64
C ALA A 146 21.62 11.99 -7.65
N MET A 147 22.35 11.88 -8.77
CA MET A 147 22.00 10.95 -9.85
C MET A 147 21.92 9.48 -9.40
N LEU A 148 22.80 9.05 -8.50
CA LEU A 148 22.76 7.69 -7.95
C LEU A 148 21.47 7.44 -7.16
N ASP A 149 21.06 8.42 -6.34
CA ASP A 149 19.82 8.35 -5.56
C ASP A 149 18.60 8.24 -6.49
N VAL A 150 18.59 9.02 -7.58
CA VAL A 150 17.56 8.96 -8.62
C VAL A 150 17.47 7.57 -9.27
N HIS A 151 18.61 6.96 -9.62
CA HIS A 151 18.61 5.63 -10.26
C HIS A 151 18.04 4.55 -9.34
N VAL A 152 18.41 4.55 -8.06
CA VAL A 152 17.90 3.53 -7.13
C VAL A 152 16.41 3.72 -6.87
N HIS A 153 15.93 4.97 -6.77
CA HIS A 153 14.50 5.26 -6.68
C HIS A 153 13.74 4.88 -7.97
N GLN A 154 14.34 5.03 -9.15
CA GLN A 154 13.74 4.57 -10.41
C GLN A 154 13.58 3.05 -10.45
N LEU A 155 14.54 2.30 -9.91
CA LEU A 155 14.40 0.85 -9.77
C LEU A 155 13.18 0.50 -8.90
N LEU A 156 12.95 1.24 -7.80
CA LEU A 156 11.79 1.04 -6.92
C LEU A 156 10.45 1.22 -7.65
N LEU A 157 10.38 2.15 -8.63
CA LEU A 157 9.17 2.36 -9.43
C LEU A 157 8.75 1.10 -10.20
N PHE A 158 9.70 0.27 -10.67
CA PHE A 158 9.35 -0.99 -11.33
C PHE A 158 8.66 -1.97 -10.38
N ALA A 159 9.10 -2.03 -9.12
CA ALA A 159 8.45 -2.84 -8.10
C ALA A 159 7.03 -2.34 -7.83
N ILE A 160 6.87 -1.02 -7.65
CA ILE A 160 5.57 -0.39 -7.35
C ILE A 160 4.58 -0.57 -8.52
N PHE A 161 4.94 -0.17 -9.73
CA PHE A 161 4.06 -0.30 -10.89
C PHE A 161 3.82 -1.76 -11.27
N GLY A 162 4.82 -2.63 -11.12
CA GLY A 162 4.65 -4.07 -11.27
C GLY A 162 3.63 -4.64 -10.28
N ALA A 163 3.70 -4.21 -9.01
CA ALA A 163 2.75 -4.62 -7.99
C ALA A 163 1.34 -4.10 -8.31
N ALA A 164 1.20 -2.82 -8.69
CA ALA A 164 -0.08 -2.23 -9.08
C ALA A 164 -0.72 -2.99 -10.25
N ALA A 165 0.06 -3.32 -11.29
CA ALA A 165 -0.40 -4.10 -12.44
C ALA A 165 -0.78 -5.53 -12.04
N CYS A 166 0.03 -6.19 -11.20
CA CYS A 166 -0.26 -7.54 -10.72
C CYS A 166 -1.55 -7.60 -9.90
N ILE A 167 -1.75 -6.63 -8.99
CA ILE A 167 -2.98 -6.49 -8.19
C ILE A 167 -4.18 -6.19 -9.11
N PHE A 168 -4.01 -5.37 -10.15
CA PHE A 168 -5.07 -5.11 -11.12
C PHE A 168 -5.50 -6.38 -11.86
N LEU A 169 -4.55 -7.22 -12.27
CA LEU A 169 -4.86 -8.50 -12.91
C LEU A 169 -5.63 -9.44 -11.97
N GLU A 170 -5.45 -9.37 -10.64
CA GLU A 170 -6.24 -10.15 -9.68
C GLU A 170 -7.73 -9.78 -9.66
N VAL A 171 -8.12 -8.61 -10.19
CA VAL A 171 -9.54 -8.24 -10.38
C VAL A 171 -10.23 -9.25 -11.31
N PHE A 172 -9.53 -9.67 -12.36
CA PHE A 172 -10.04 -10.60 -13.37
C PHE A 172 -9.67 -12.06 -13.06
N PHE A 173 -8.47 -12.30 -12.53
CA PHE A 173 -7.91 -13.63 -12.31
C PHE A 173 -7.80 -13.96 -10.81
N ARG A 174 -8.92 -13.79 -10.09
CA ARG A 174 -8.96 -13.92 -8.63
C ARG A 174 -8.57 -15.31 -8.14
N GLY A 175 -7.66 -15.37 -7.17
CA GLY A 175 -7.19 -16.62 -6.58
C GLY A 175 -6.18 -17.40 -7.42
N SER A 176 -5.57 -16.75 -8.42
CA SER A 176 -4.35 -17.21 -9.08
C SER A 176 -3.17 -17.08 -8.12
N ILE A 177 -2.64 -18.22 -7.66
CA ILE A 177 -1.50 -18.23 -6.73
C ILE A 177 -0.26 -17.57 -7.35
N VAL A 178 -0.10 -17.61 -8.67
CA VAL A 178 1.03 -16.97 -9.37
C VAL A 178 0.97 -15.45 -9.21
N LEU A 179 -0.20 -14.84 -9.43
CA LEU A 179 -0.37 -13.39 -9.24
C LEU A 179 -0.23 -13.03 -7.75
N GLU A 180 -0.87 -13.81 -6.88
CA GLU A 180 -0.83 -13.56 -5.44
C GLU A 180 0.61 -13.61 -4.90
N MET A 181 1.43 -14.56 -5.37
CA MET A 181 2.86 -14.65 -5.01
C MET A 181 3.71 -13.58 -5.68
N LEU A 182 3.44 -13.24 -6.95
CA LEU A 182 4.19 -12.20 -7.66
C LEU A 182 4.00 -10.83 -6.98
N ARG A 183 2.77 -10.41 -6.69
CA ARG A 183 2.55 -9.14 -5.95
C ARG A 183 3.16 -9.19 -4.55
N THR A 184 3.20 -10.36 -3.92
CA THR A 184 3.82 -10.53 -2.60
C THR A 184 5.33 -10.29 -2.67
N SER A 185 6.01 -10.90 -3.64
CA SER A 185 7.44 -10.70 -3.88
C SER A 185 7.76 -9.25 -4.22
N LEU A 186 6.95 -8.61 -5.06
CA LEU A 186 7.13 -7.19 -5.41
C LEU A 186 6.92 -6.27 -4.22
N CYS A 187 5.95 -6.56 -3.34
CA CYS A 187 5.73 -5.82 -2.09
C CYS A 187 6.91 -5.96 -1.11
N ILE A 188 7.47 -7.17 -0.96
CA ILE A 188 8.67 -7.40 -0.15
C ILE A 188 9.87 -6.66 -0.75
N LEU A 189 10.04 -6.72 -2.08
CA LEU A 189 11.10 -6.01 -2.78
C LEU A 189 10.98 -4.50 -2.55
N GLN A 190 9.79 -3.94 -2.74
CA GLN A 190 9.50 -2.53 -2.49
C GLN A 190 9.84 -2.14 -1.05
N GLY A 191 9.38 -2.91 -0.06
CA GLY A 191 9.66 -2.62 1.35
C GLY A 191 11.13 -2.71 1.73
N SER A 192 11.85 -3.73 1.25
CA SER A 192 13.28 -3.90 1.51
C SER A 192 14.12 -2.80 0.85
N TRP A 193 13.75 -2.35 -0.34
CA TRP A 193 14.44 -1.26 -1.02
C TRP A 193 14.17 0.10 -0.39
N PHE A 194 12.95 0.36 0.10
CA PHE A 194 12.70 1.54 0.92
C PHE A 194 13.65 1.62 2.14
N TRP A 195 13.97 0.49 2.75
CA TRP A 195 14.98 0.45 3.82
C TRP A 195 16.41 0.72 3.34
N GLN A 196 16.78 0.25 2.15
CA GLN A 196 18.12 0.39 1.59
C GLN A 196 18.40 1.80 1.03
N VAL A 197 17.36 2.47 0.53
CA VAL A 197 17.42 3.83 -0.02
C VAL A 197 17.25 4.90 1.07
N GLY A 198 16.85 4.48 2.27
CA GLY A 198 16.61 5.33 3.44
C GLY A 198 17.79 6.18 3.89
#